data_AF-A0A840S3J4-F1
#
_entry.id   AF-A0A840S3J4-F1
#
_cell.length_a   1.000
_cell.length_b   1.000
_cell.length_c   1.000
_cell.angle_alpha   90.00
_cell.angle_beta   90.00
_cell.angle_gamma   90.00
#
_symmetry.space_group_name_H-M   'P 1'
#
loop_
_entity.id
_entity.type
_entity.pdbx_description
1 polymer ?
#
loop_
_entity_poly.entity_id
_entity_poly.type
_entity_poly.pdbx_seq_one_letter_code
_entity_poly.pdbx_strand_id
1 'polypeptide(L)'
;MATSLLLCALRAEAQRVAFINPGRSDEVFWRTAGQAMQAAADSLGMRFEQQFAERDPARALALAWQIAVRPPAERPDFVVLVNEKGVLVPAARRLQAAGIKSFAAFSGLLPQERAQHAPRKGLRLLLGSLEPQAEHAGFMTAHAMLASARAQGLRGRD
;
A
#
# COMPACT_ATOMS: atom_id res chain seq x y z
N MET A 1 41.85 -31.96 18.70
CA MET A 1 40.74 -31.67 17.78
C MET A 1 39.93 -30.52 18.36
N ALA A 2 40.16 -29.30 17.87
CA ALA A 2 39.39 -28.12 18.29
C ALA A 2 38.25 -27.92 17.30
N THR A 3 37.03 -28.15 17.75
CA THR A 3 35.81 -27.99 16.97
C THR A 3 35.54 -26.49 16.83
N SER A 4 35.93 -25.91 15.70
CA SER A 4 35.55 -24.54 15.35
C SER A 4 34.04 -24.46 15.19
N LEU A 5 33.36 -23.79 16.14
CA LEU A 5 32.00 -23.33 15.94
C LEU A 5 32.02 -22.30 14.79
N LEU A 6 31.63 -22.74 13.60
CA LEU A 6 31.22 -21.82 12.54
C LEU A 6 29.89 -21.20 12.99
N LEU A 7 29.95 -20.08 13.71
CA LEU A 7 28.79 -19.19 13.81
C LEU A 7 28.51 -18.72 12.38
N CYS A 8 27.54 -19.36 11.71
CA CYS A 8 26.81 -18.74 10.62
C CYS A 8 26.23 -17.45 11.20
N ALA A 9 26.91 -16.33 10.97
CA ALA A 9 26.31 -15.02 11.11
C ALA A 9 25.14 -15.01 10.13
N LEU A 10 23.93 -15.29 10.64
CA LEU A 10 22.69 -14.91 9.99
C LEU A 10 22.82 -13.41 9.74
N ARG A 11 23.15 -13.03 8.51
CA ARG A 11 23.03 -11.65 8.09
C ARG A 11 21.54 -11.34 8.20
N ALA A 12 21.17 -10.68 9.29
CA ALA A 12 19.88 -10.02 9.41
C ALA A 12 19.92 -8.84 8.43
N GLU A 13 19.67 -9.11 7.15
CA GLU A 13 19.44 -8.05 6.18
C GLU A 13 18.13 -7.36 6.55
N ALA A 14 18.18 -6.03 6.68
CA ALA A 14 17.00 -5.20 6.88
C ALA A 14 15.99 -5.49 5.76
N GLN A 15 14.75 -5.83 6.11
CA GLN A 15 13.69 -6.06 5.13
C GLN A 15 13.51 -4.82 4.25
N ARG A 16 13.30 -5.04 2.96
CA ARG A 16 13.14 -3.99 1.95
C ARG A 16 11.68 -3.82 1.58
N VAL A 17 11.19 -2.60 1.68
CA VAL A 17 9.80 -2.23 1.42
C VAL A 17 9.77 -1.17 0.33
N ALA A 18 8.96 -1.39 -0.69
CA ALA A 18 8.67 -0.36 -1.67
C ALA A 18 7.22 0.10 -1.54
N PHE A 19 6.97 1.39 -1.67
CA PHE A 19 5.63 1.96 -1.79
C PHE A 19 5.41 2.56 -3.18
N ILE A 20 4.41 2.06 -3.90
CA ILE A 20 3.90 2.73 -5.10
C ILE A 20 2.83 3.71 -4.64
N ASN A 21 3.26 4.96 -4.45
CA ASN A 21 2.42 6.04 -3.97
C ASN A 21 1.55 6.54 -5.13
N PRO A 22 0.21 6.44 -5.07
CA PRO A 22 -0.63 6.81 -6.20
C PRO A 22 -0.77 8.33 -6.36
N GLY A 23 -0.43 9.10 -5.33
CA GLY A 23 -0.55 10.54 -5.29
C GLY A 23 0.46 11.30 -6.14
N ARG A 24 0.31 12.63 -6.13
CA ARG A 24 1.36 13.52 -6.60
C ARG A 24 2.42 13.74 -5.54
N SER A 25 3.65 13.99 -5.98
CA SER A 25 4.77 14.29 -5.09
C SER A 25 4.63 15.61 -4.33
N ASP A 26 3.73 16.51 -4.77
CA ASP A 26 3.37 17.76 -4.07
C ASP A 26 2.10 17.64 -3.21
N GLU A 27 1.36 16.54 -3.31
CA GLU A 27 0.09 16.34 -2.62
C GLU A 27 0.31 16.06 -1.12
N VAL A 28 -0.22 16.94 -0.27
CA VAL A 28 0.00 16.88 1.19
C VAL A 28 -0.39 15.52 1.77
N PHE A 29 -1.58 15.01 1.43
CA PHE A 29 -2.06 13.73 1.95
C PHE A 29 -1.07 12.58 1.68
N TRP A 30 -0.63 12.43 0.42
CA TRP A 30 0.24 11.34 0.01
C TRP A 30 1.69 11.53 0.43
N ARG A 31 2.17 12.77 0.58
CA ARG A 31 3.45 13.05 1.24
C ARG A 31 3.42 12.63 2.71
N THR A 32 2.38 13.00 3.45
CA THR A 32 2.23 12.63 4.86
C THR A 32 2.12 11.11 5.03
N ALA A 33 1.37 10.43 4.15
CA ALA A 33 1.30 8.97 4.14
C ALA A 33 2.68 8.32 3.94
N GLY A 34 3.44 8.80 2.95
CA GLY A 34 4.81 8.31 2.69
C GLY A 34 5.78 8.58 3.85
N GLN A 35 5.69 9.75 4.49
CA GLN A 35 6.48 10.10 5.68
C GLN A 35 6.16 9.18 6.88
N ALA A 36 4.89 8.88 7.11
CA ALA A 36 4.48 7.95 8.16
C ALA A 36 5.01 6.53 7.88
N MET A 37 4.98 6.08 6.63
CA MET A 37 5.56 4.79 6.24
C MET A 37 7.09 4.76 6.42
N GLN A 38 7.80 5.84 6.06
CA GLN A 38 9.23 5.96 6.30
C GLN A 38 9.55 5.87 7.80
N ALA A 39 8.84 6.63 8.65
CA ALA A 39 9.04 6.60 10.09
C ALA A 39 8.80 5.19 10.68
N ALA A 40 7.77 4.49 10.20
CA ALA A 40 7.52 3.10 10.60
C ALA A 40 8.65 2.16 10.16
N ALA A 41 9.14 2.31 8.92
CA ALA A 41 10.26 1.51 8.41
C ALA A 41 11.54 1.74 9.25
N ASP A 42 11.84 3.00 9.57
CA ASP A 42 12.98 3.36 10.42
C ASP A 42 12.86 2.71 11.81
N SER A 43 11.67 2.77 12.43
CA SER A 43 11.43 2.14 13.74
C SER A 43 11.56 0.62 13.75
N LEU A 44 11.32 -0.02 12.60
CA LEU A 44 11.36 -1.48 12.43
C LEU A 44 12.70 -1.97 11.88
N GLY A 45 13.66 -1.07 11.62
CA GLY A 45 14.94 -1.42 11.00
C GLY A 45 14.78 -1.92 9.56
N MET A 46 13.80 -1.41 8.83
CA MET A 46 13.53 -1.73 7.43
C MET A 46 14.12 -0.67 6.49
N ARG A 47 14.47 -1.08 5.26
CA ARG A 47 14.82 -0.17 4.18
C ARG A 47 13.56 0.18 3.39
N PHE A 48 13.24 1.47 3.29
CA PHE A 48 12.06 1.95 2.57
C PHE A 48 12.46 2.71 1.31
N GLU A 49 11.75 2.44 0.21
CA GLU A 49 11.74 3.28 -0.98
C GLU A 49 10.31 3.63 -1.36
N GLN A 50 10.10 4.80 -1.96
CA GLN A 50 8.81 5.18 -2.52
C GLN A 50 8.96 5.76 -3.92
N GLN A 51 7.96 5.52 -4.76
CA GLN A 51 7.86 6.11 -6.09
C GLN A 51 6.44 6.63 -6.30
N PHE A 52 6.34 7.90 -6.69
CA PHE A 52 5.05 8.56 -6.97
C PHE A 52 4.57 8.21 -8.38
N ALA A 53 3.29 7.86 -8.48
CA ALA A 53 2.59 7.62 -9.72
C ALA A 53 1.91 8.89 -10.27
N GLU A 54 1.95 10.01 -9.55
CA GLU A 54 1.47 11.32 -10.02
C GLU A 54 -0.01 11.31 -10.46
N ARG A 55 -0.86 10.58 -9.73
CA ARG A 55 -2.29 10.37 -10.06
C ARG A 55 -2.53 9.71 -11.42
N ASP A 56 -1.52 9.02 -11.96
CA ASP A 56 -1.58 8.24 -13.19
C ASP A 56 -1.57 6.72 -12.89
N PRO A 57 -2.70 6.01 -13.06
CA PRO A 57 -2.78 4.56 -12.91
C PRO A 57 -1.83 3.79 -13.82
N ALA A 58 -1.58 4.26 -15.05
CA ALA A 58 -0.67 3.60 -15.98
C ALA A 58 0.77 3.67 -15.46
N ARG A 59 1.16 4.80 -14.89
CA ARG A 59 2.44 4.94 -14.19
C ARG A 59 2.55 4.03 -12.97
N ALA A 60 1.49 3.90 -12.17
CA ALA A 60 1.50 2.96 -11.04
C ALA A 60 1.74 1.50 -11.49
N LEU A 61 1.13 1.09 -12.60
CA LEU A 61 1.38 -0.23 -13.21
C LEU A 61 2.81 -0.36 -13.74
N ALA A 62 3.32 0.67 -14.43
CA ALA A 62 4.70 0.69 -14.94
C ALA A 62 5.72 0.56 -13.80
N LEU A 63 5.50 1.24 -12.66
CA LEU A 63 6.35 1.13 -11.47
C LEU A 63 6.36 -0.30 -10.91
N ALA A 64 5.20 -0.96 -10.83
CA ALA A 64 5.13 -2.36 -10.40
C ALA A 64 5.88 -3.29 -11.37
N TRP A 65 5.83 -3.00 -12.67
CA TRP A 65 6.57 -3.76 -13.68
C TRP A 65 8.08 -3.56 -13.55
N GLN A 66 8.52 -2.31 -13.38
CA GLN A 66 9.93 -1.98 -13.17
C GLN A 66 10.49 -2.68 -11.93
N ILE A 67 9.76 -2.68 -10.81
CA ILE A 67 10.14 -3.40 -9.60
C ILE A 67 10.24 -4.92 -9.88
N ALA A 68 9.25 -5.49 -10.58
CA ALA A 68 9.20 -6.93 -10.86
C ALA A 68 10.36 -7.44 -11.73
N VAL A 69 10.93 -6.59 -12.60
CA VAL A 69 12.04 -6.98 -13.50
C VAL A 69 13.43 -6.72 -12.91
N ARG A 70 13.53 -6.11 -11.72
CA ARG A 70 14.83 -5.91 -11.05
C ARG A 70 15.57 -7.23 -10.85
N PRO A 71 16.92 -7.22 -10.78
CA PRO A 71 17.70 -8.36 -10.32
C PRO A 71 17.17 -8.86 -8.96
N PRO A 72 17.13 -10.18 -8.69
CA PRO A 72 16.59 -10.71 -7.43
C PRO A 72 17.21 -10.07 -6.18
N ALA A 73 18.51 -9.75 -6.23
CA ALA A 73 19.23 -9.10 -5.15
C ALA A 73 18.79 -7.64 -4.87
N GLU A 74 18.06 -6.99 -5.78
CA GLU A 74 17.59 -5.60 -5.68
C GLU A 74 16.07 -5.48 -5.48
N ARG A 75 15.35 -6.60 -5.50
CA ARG A 75 13.89 -6.60 -5.29
C ARG A 75 13.55 -6.29 -3.83
N PRO A 76 12.48 -5.52 -3.57
CA PRO A 76 11.92 -5.41 -2.23
C PRO A 76 11.32 -6.75 -1.80
N ASP A 77 11.30 -7.02 -0.50
CA ASP A 77 10.63 -8.18 0.09
C ASP A 77 9.12 -8.08 -0.03
N PHE A 78 8.57 -6.86 0.03
CA PHE A 78 7.19 -6.59 -0.29
C PHE A 78 6.96 -5.17 -0.83
N VAL A 79 5.87 -5.03 -1.60
CA VAL A 79 5.41 -3.75 -2.15
C VAL A 79 4.06 -3.38 -1.56
N VAL A 80 3.96 -2.17 -1.02
CA VAL A 80 2.70 -1.56 -0.61
C VAL A 80 2.03 -0.93 -1.83
N LEU A 81 0.76 -1.28 -2.05
CA LEU A 81 -0.06 -0.84 -3.17
C LEU A 81 -1.33 -0.14 -2.67
N VAL A 82 -1.91 0.71 -3.51
CA VAL A 82 -3.24 1.31 -3.29
C VAL A 82 -4.13 0.96 -4.47
N ASN A 83 -5.36 0.55 -4.23
CA ASN A 83 -6.31 0.24 -5.31
C ASN A 83 -6.96 1.50 -5.93
N GLU A 84 -6.15 2.47 -6.35
CA GLU A 84 -6.66 3.62 -7.09
C GLU A 84 -7.00 3.17 -8.52
N LYS A 85 -8.27 3.31 -8.91
CA LYS A 85 -8.77 3.01 -10.28
C LYS A 85 -8.43 1.58 -10.77
N GLY A 86 -8.47 0.58 -9.87
CA GLY A 86 -8.32 -0.83 -10.24
C GLY A 86 -6.88 -1.31 -10.44
N VAL A 87 -5.88 -0.55 -9.98
CA VAL A 87 -4.45 -0.90 -10.13
C VAL A 87 -4.03 -2.13 -9.32
N LEU A 88 -4.70 -2.42 -8.20
CA LEU A 88 -4.21 -3.41 -7.22
C LEU A 88 -4.06 -4.81 -7.82
N VAL A 89 -5.10 -5.33 -8.48
CA VAL A 89 -5.09 -6.70 -9.03
C VAL A 89 -3.99 -6.88 -10.08
N PRO A 90 -3.90 -6.07 -11.17
CA PRO A 90 -2.85 -6.25 -12.17
C PRO A 90 -1.43 -6.01 -11.61
N ALA A 91 -1.22 -5.03 -10.73
CA ALA A 91 0.07 -4.81 -10.08
C ALA A 91 0.49 -6.00 -9.20
N ALA A 92 -0.41 -6.48 -8.34
CA ALA A 92 -0.16 -7.63 -7.46
C ALA A 92 0.10 -8.92 -8.25
N ARG A 93 -0.62 -9.16 -9.35
CA ARG A 93 -0.33 -10.30 -10.26
C ARG A 93 1.08 -10.22 -10.82
N ARG A 94 1.51 -9.03 -11.27
CA ARG A 94 2.85 -8.84 -11.84
C ARG A 94 3.94 -9.09 -10.80
N LEU A 95 3.80 -8.52 -9.61
CA LEU A 95 4.73 -8.68 -8.50
C LEU A 95 4.80 -10.14 -8.04
N GLN A 96 3.64 -10.81 -7.93
CA GLN A 96 3.57 -12.22 -7.58
C GLN A 96 4.34 -13.10 -8.57
N ALA A 97 4.24 -12.83 -9.87
CA ALA A 97 4.99 -13.55 -10.89
C ALA A 97 6.52 -13.40 -10.74
N ALA A 98 6.98 -12.32 -10.09
CA ALA A 98 8.38 -12.11 -9.74
C ALA A 98 8.76 -12.63 -8.34
N GLY A 99 7.83 -13.29 -7.64
CA GLY A 99 8.01 -13.79 -6.27
C GLY A 99 7.93 -12.71 -5.18
N ILE A 100 7.47 -11.50 -5.53
CA ILE A 100 7.42 -10.35 -4.61
C ILE A 100 6.05 -10.31 -3.92
N LYS A 101 6.06 -10.16 -2.59
CA LYS A 101 4.83 -10.03 -1.80
C LYS A 101 4.22 -8.64 -2.00
N SER A 102 2.91 -8.53 -1.85
CA SER A 102 2.22 -7.25 -1.90
C SER A 102 1.25 -7.10 -0.73
N PHE A 103 0.99 -5.86 -0.32
CA PHE A 103 0.03 -5.50 0.71
C PHE A 103 -0.73 -4.26 0.28
N ALA A 104 -2.07 -4.26 0.41
CA ALA A 104 -2.86 -3.09 0.06
C ALA A 104 -2.99 -2.14 1.26
N ALA A 105 -2.82 -0.84 1.05
CA ALA A 105 -3.06 0.19 2.05
C ALA A 105 -4.04 1.23 1.51
N PHE A 106 -4.85 1.83 2.40
CA PHE A 106 -5.86 2.86 2.11
C PHE A 106 -7.06 2.43 1.26
N SER A 107 -6.84 1.61 0.24
CA SER A 107 -7.89 1.07 -0.62
C SER A 107 -7.48 -0.32 -1.09
N GLY A 108 -8.27 -1.33 -0.71
CA GLY A 108 -8.08 -2.73 -1.04
C GLY A 108 -8.91 -3.18 -2.23
N LEU A 109 -9.14 -4.49 -2.32
CA LEU A 109 -9.94 -5.09 -3.41
C LEU A 109 -11.38 -4.58 -3.39
N LEU A 110 -11.90 -4.28 -4.58
CA LEU A 110 -13.32 -4.02 -4.79
C LEU A 110 -14.13 -5.28 -4.42
N PRO A 111 -15.39 -5.14 -3.94
CA PRO A 111 -16.21 -6.28 -3.56
C PRO A 111 -16.28 -7.38 -4.63
N GLN A 112 -16.45 -6.99 -5.89
CA GLN A 112 -16.50 -7.90 -7.05
C GLN A 112 -15.18 -8.62 -7.33
N GLU A 113 -14.03 -8.05 -6.94
CA GLU A 113 -12.72 -8.67 -7.14
C GLU A 113 -12.43 -9.73 -6.07
N ARG A 114 -13.03 -9.63 -4.88
CA ARG A 114 -12.70 -10.48 -3.73
C ARG A 114 -12.99 -11.95 -3.98
N ALA A 115 -14.05 -12.27 -4.71
CA ALA A 115 -14.40 -13.65 -5.04
C ALA A 115 -13.26 -14.38 -5.77
N GLN A 116 -12.57 -13.70 -6.69
CA GLN A 116 -11.50 -14.27 -7.50
C GLN A 116 -10.11 -13.98 -6.96
N HIS A 117 -9.91 -12.88 -6.23
CA HIS A 117 -8.58 -12.34 -5.91
C HIS A 117 -8.30 -12.18 -4.42
N ALA A 118 -9.13 -12.77 -3.55
CA ALA A 118 -8.92 -12.74 -2.11
C ALA A 118 -7.44 -13.03 -1.74
N PRO A 119 -6.87 -12.26 -0.79
CA PRO A 119 -5.51 -12.46 -0.28
C PRO A 119 -5.24 -13.92 0.08
N ARG A 120 -4.04 -14.40 -0.27
CA ARG A 120 -3.57 -15.78 0.00
C ARG A 120 -4.37 -16.90 -0.69
N LYS A 121 -5.40 -16.58 -1.49
CA LYS A 121 -6.16 -17.52 -2.32
C LYS A 121 -5.90 -17.26 -3.81
N GLY A 122 -6.62 -16.30 -4.39
CA GLY A 122 -6.49 -15.96 -5.80
C GLY A 122 -5.21 -15.21 -6.13
N LEU A 123 -4.83 -14.27 -5.26
CA LEU A 123 -3.52 -13.64 -5.26
C LEU A 123 -2.76 -14.12 -4.02
N ARG A 124 -2.04 -15.23 -4.18
CA ARG A 124 -1.33 -15.94 -3.09
C ARG A 124 -0.31 -15.06 -2.37
N LEU A 125 0.36 -14.15 -3.09
CA LEU A 125 1.35 -13.22 -2.55
C LEU A 125 0.78 -11.84 -2.22
N LEU A 126 -0.53 -11.61 -2.42
CA LEU A 126 -1.22 -10.50 -1.77
C LEU A 126 -1.52 -10.92 -0.32
N LEU A 127 -0.89 -10.25 0.63
CA LEU A 127 -0.87 -10.66 2.03
C LEU A 127 -2.11 -10.24 2.81
N GLY A 128 -2.76 -9.15 2.40
CA GLY A 128 -3.91 -8.54 3.08
C GLY A 128 -4.11 -7.08 2.66
N SER A 129 -4.95 -6.38 3.41
CA SER A 129 -5.16 -4.93 3.29
C SER A 129 -5.27 -4.25 4.67
N LEU A 130 -4.83 -2.99 4.75
CA LEU A 130 -5.10 -2.06 5.86
C LEU A 130 -5.88 -0.87 5.30
N GLU A 131 -7.16 -0.80 5.63
CA GLU A 131 -8.10 0.16 5.03
C GLU A 131 -8.77 1.00 6.14
N PRO A 132 -8.99 2.31 5.92
CA PRO A 132 -9.80 3.11 6.82
C PRO A 132 -11.27 2.71 6.71
N GLN A 133 -12.06 3.03 7.75
CA GLN A 133 -13.52 2.97 7.68
C GLN A 133 -14.07 4.21 6.95
N ALA A 134 -13.74 4.35 5.67
CA ALA A 134 -14.00 5.57 4.89
C ALA A 134 -15.50 5.90 4.79
N GLU A 135 -16.36 4.89 4.65
CA GLU A 135 -17.82 5.09 4.64
C GLU A 135 -18.33 5.65 5.97
N HIS A 136 -17.83 5.13 7.09
CA HIS A 136 -18.19 5.62 8.42
C HIS A 136 -17.70 7.06 8.63
N ALA A 137 -16.50 7.41 8.17
CA ALA A 137 -16.00 8.77 8.21
C ALA A 137 -16.87 9.73 7.38
N GLY A 138 -17.35 9.30 6.21
CA GLY A 138 -18.30 10.05 5.39
C GLY A 138 -19.64 10.26 6.09
N PHE A 139 -20.18 9.20 6.71
CA PHE A 139 -21.37 9.26 7.54
C PHE A 139 -21.24 10.28 8.69
N MET A 140 -20.15 10.20 9.46
CA MET A 140 -19.86 11.15 10.55
C MET A 140 -19.78 12.60 10.05
N THR A 141 -19.14 12.81 8.90
CA THR A 141 -19.02 14.13 8.27
C THR A 141 -20.39 14.69 7.91
N ALA A 142 -21.24 13.90 7.24
CA ALA A 142 -22.60 14.31 6.87
C ALA A 142 -23.45 14.63 8.11
N HIS A 143 -23.34 13.81 9.16
CA HIS A 143 -24.02 14.06 10.43
C HIS A 143 -23.58 15.39 11.08
N ALA A 144 -22.28 15.67 11.11
CA ALA A 144 -21.76 16.93 11.64
C ALA A 144 -22.23 18.14 10.82
N MET A 145 -22.27 18.02 9.50
CA MET A 145 -22.79 19.07 8.61
C MET A 145 -24.27 19.35 8.87
N LEU A 146 -25.10 18.31 8.99
CA LEU A 146 -26.53 18.45 9.30
C LEU A 146 -26.75 19.09 10.67
N ALA A 147 -25.98 18.69 11.69
CA ALA A 147 -26.04 19.29 13.02
C ALA A 147 -25.68 20.79 12.98
N SER A 148 -24.61 21.14 12.26
CA SER A 148 -24.18 22.53 12.09
C SER A 148 -25.22 23.38 11.33
N ALA A 149 -25.79 22.85 10.24
CA ALA A 149 -26.83 23.54 9.48
C ALA A 149 -28.08 23.82 10.34
N ARG A 150 -28.52 22.84 11.13
CA ARG A 150 -29.65 22.98 12.05
C ARG A 150 -29.37 24.03 13.13
N ALA A 151 -28.17 24.04 13.71
CA ALA A 151 -27.76 25.04 14.70
C ALA A 151 -27.75 26.47 14.12
N GLN A 152 -27.49 26.61 12.81
CA GLN A 152 -27.54 27.88 12.09
C GLN A 152 -28.93 28.25 11.55
N GLY A 153 -29.96 27.44 11.81
CA GLY A 153 -31.32 27.67 11.30
C GLY A 153 -31.45 27.50 9.78
N LEU A 154 -30.45 26.92 9.11
CA LEU A 154 -30.49 26.65 7.68
C LEU A 154 -31.48 25.52 7.40
N ARG A 155 -32.41 25.76 6.47
CA ARG A 155 -33.38 24.77 6.00
C ARG A 155 -33.12 24.48 4.53
N GLY A 156 -33.34 23.23 4.12
CA GLY A 156 -33.40 22.87 2.71
C GLY A 156 -34.50 23.68 2.03
N ARG A 157 -34.28 24.06 0.77
CA ARG A 157 -35.40 24.48 -0.08
C ARG A 157 -36.09 23.18 -0.49
N ASP A 158 -37.28 22.96 0.05
CA ASP A 158 -38.20 21.95 -0.46
C ASP A 158 -38.59 22.29 -1.91
#